data_AF-A0A919VQZ1-F1
#
_entry.id   AF-A0A919VQZ1-F1
#
_cell.length_a   1.000
_cell.length_b   1.000
_cell.length_c   1.000
_cell.angle_alpha   90.00
_cell.angle_beta   90.00
_cell.angle_gamma   90.00
#
_symmetry.space_group_name_H-M   'P 1'
#
loop_
_entity.id
_entity.type
_entity.pdbx_description
1 polymer ?
#
loop_
_entity_poly.entity_id
_entity_poly.type
_entity_poly.pdbx_seq_one_letter_code
_entity_poly.pdbx_strand_id
1 'polypeptide(L)'
;MTYDVIALTRRTPDPQAIIAGMRAAGDELRVRQTANGAVIQLCDDQGRPLVSLETPVLVQVPGEIDRLLGPGYGDRLGLPVWWIEARAPSGRPEAEALARRFAAELARRLDGLVWPATAQEQP
;
A
#
# COMPACT_ATOMS: atom_id res chain seq x y z
N MET A 1 6.12 -13.01 10.44
CA MET A 1 4.95 -12.11 10.38
C MET A 1 5.26 -10.99 9.40
N THR A 2 4.24 -10.40 8.79
CA THR A 2 4.38 -9.25 7.89
C THR A 2 3.86 -7.98 8.57
N TYR A 3 4.43 -6.85 8.19
CA TYR A 3 3.93 -5.53 8.49
C TYR A 3 3.20 -5.04 7.25
N ASP A 4 1.90 -4.86 7.36
CA ASP A 4 1.04 -4.55 6.23
C ASP A 4 0.64 -3.08 6.27
N VAL A 5 0.87 -2.38 5.16
CA VAL A 5 0.42 -1.00 4.95
C VAL A 5 -0.56 -0.99 3.81
N ILE A 6 -1.70 -0.35 4.03
CA ILE A 6 -2.80 -0.34 3.07
C ILE A 6 -3.05 1.08 2.60
N ALA A 7 -2.99 1.29 1.29
CA ALA A 7 -3.52 2.48 0.66
C ALA A 7 -4.97 2.23 0.24
N LEU A 8 -5.89 2.98 0.84
CA LEU A 8 -7.29 3.05 0.42
C LEU A 8 -7.44 4.28 -0.47
N THR A 9 -7.90 4.12 -1.70
CA THR A 9 -7.94 5.23 -2.68
C THR A 9 -9.30 5.33 -3.35
N ARG A 10 -9.82 6.53 -3.56
CA ARG A 10 -11.10 6.73 -4.28
C ARG A 10 -10.95 6.49 -5.78
N ARG A 11 -9.78 6.82 -6.33
CA ARG A 11 -9.49 6.70 -7.76
C ARG A 11 -8.80 5.38 -8.08
N THR A 12 -9.12 4.82 -9.24
CA THR A 12 -8.47 3.60 -9.74
C THR A 12 -6.96 3.80 -9.85
N PRO A 13 -6.14 2.90 -9.27
CA PRO A 13 -4.70 2.93 -9.47
C PRO A 13 -4.37 2.53 -10.90
N ASP A 14 -3.76 3.45 -11.64
CA ASP A 14 -3.21 3.19 -12.97
C ASP A 14 -1.71 2.81 -12.87
N PRO A 15 -1.09 2.27 -13.94
CA PRO A 15 0.32 1.91 -13.92
C PRO A 15 1.26 3.09 -13.56
N GLN A 16 0.88 4.32 -13.91
CA GLN A 16 1.67 5.52 -13.60
C GLN A 16 1.69 5.79 -12.09
N ALA A 17 0.55 5.66 -11.41
CA ALA A 17 0.43 5.80 -9.97
C ALA A 17 1.22 4.70 -9.25
N ILE A 18 1.14 3.45 -9.72
CA ILE A 18 1.91 2.33 -9.16
C ILE A 18 3.41 2.59 -9.30
N ILE A 19 3.89 3.00 -10.48
CA ILE A 19 5.30 3.34 -10.70
C ILE A 19 5.74 4.50 -9.82
N ALA A 20 4.93 5.55 -9.69
CA ALA A 20 5.25 6.67 -8.81
C ALA A 20 5.35 6.24 -7.34
N GLY A 21 4.46 5.35 -6.89
CA GLY A 21 4.55 4.74 -5.55
C GLY A 21 5.84 3.95 -5.38
N MET A 22 6.23 3.13 -6.37
CA MET A 22 7.49 2.36 -6.32
C MET A 22 8.72 3.28 -6.22
N ARG A 23 8.73 4.36 -7.01
CA ARG A 23 9.80 5.37 -6.95
C ARG A 23 9.84 6.10 -5.61
N ALA A 24 8.68 6.42 -5.04
CA ALA A 24 8.61 7.02 -3.71
C ALA A 24 9.12 6.07 -2.61
N ALA A 25 8.96 4.75 -2.78
CA ALA A 25 9.60 3.78 -1.90
C ALA A 25 11.13 3.85 -2.03
N GLY A 26 11.67 3.82 -3.25
CA GLY A 26 13.10 4.04 -3.53
C GLY A 26 13.41 3.87 -5.01
N ASP A 27 14.26 4.75 -5.55
CA ASP A 27 14.63 4.76 -6.98
C ASP A 27 15.66 3.67 -7.32
N GLU A 28 16.40 3.19 -6.31
CA GLU A 28 17.43 2.15 -6.42
C GLU A 28 16.89 0.72 -6.30
N LEU A 29 15.63 0.56 -5.93
CA LEU A 29 15.00 -0.74 -5.68
C LEU A 29 14.82 -1.51 -6.99
N ARG A 30 15.17 -2.79 -6.96
CA ARG A 30 14.90 -3.70 -8.07
C ARG A 30 13.45 -4.17 -8.02
N VAL A 31 12.83 -4.33 -9.19
CA VAL A 31 11.45 -4.79 -9.32
C VAL A 31 11.42 -6.22 -9.86
N ARG A 32 10.67 -7.10 -9.18
CA ARG A 32 10.44 -8.49 -9.61
C ARG A 32 8.95 -8.82 -9.54
N GLN A 33 8.40 -9.42 -10.59
CA GLN A 33 7.06 -10.03 -10.50
C GLN A 33 7.14 -11.46 -10.00
N THR A 34 6.20 -11.85 -9.15
CA THR A 34 6.03 -13.22 -8.65
C THR A 34 4.55 -13.61 -8.72
N ALA A 35 4.20 -14.85 -8.33
CA ALA A 35 2.83 -15.36 -8.33
C ALA A 35 2.11 -15.14 -9.68
N ASN A 36 2.79 -15.45 -10.79
CA ASN A 36 2.29 -15.23 -12.15
C ASN A 36 1.83 -13.79 -12.44
N GLY A 37 2.49 -12.80 -11.83
CA GLY A 37 2.21 -11.38 -12.01
C GLY A 37 1.21 -10.80 -11.01
N ALA A 38 0.63 -11.60 -10.12
CA ALA A 38 -0.29 -11.12 -9.09
C ALA A 38 0.40 -10.30 -7.98
N VAL A 39 1.72 -10.45 -7.84
CA VAL A 39 2.53 -9.75 -6.84
C VAL A 39 3.73 -9.08 -7.49
N ILE A 40 3.96 -7.81 -7.14
CA ILE A 40 5.19 -7.08 -7.48
C ILE A 40 6.05 -6.99 -6.22
N GLN A 41 7.32 -7.35 -6.31
CA GLN A 41 8.28 -7.24 -5.22
C GLN A 41 9.30 -6.14 -5.49
N LEU A 42 9.48 -5.26 -4.51
CA LEU A 42 10.61 -4.35 -4.42
C LEU A 42 11.72 -5.05 -3.65
N CYS A 43 12.90 -5.13 -4.27
CA CYS A 43 14.04 -5.90 -3.80
C CYS A 43 15.28 -5.02 -3.66
N ASP A 44 16.19 -5.43 -2.79
CA ASP A 44 17.51 -4.81 -2.68
C ASP A 44 18.44 -5.19 -3.86
N ASP A 45 19.67 -4.67 -3.80
CA ASP A 45 20.75 -4.92 -4.76
C ASP A 45 21.25 -6.39 -4.76
N GLN A 46 20.89 -7.18 -3.76
CA GLN A 46 21.13 -8.63 -3.69
C GLN A 46 19.93 -9.44 -4.17
N GLY A 47 18.82 -8.79 -4.54
CA GLY A 47 17.59 -9.44 -4.99
C GLY A 47 16.71 -10.00 -3.85
N ARG A 48 17.00 -9.62 -2.60
CA ARG A 48 16.18 -9.99 -1.44
C ARG A 48 14.93 -9.11 -1.41
N PRO A 49 13.72 -9.70 -1.23
CA PRO A 49 12.48 -8.93 -1.21
C PRO A 49 12.38 -8.09 0.08
N LEU A 50 12.10 -6.80 -0.08
CA LEU A 50 11.87 -5.85 1.00
C LEU A 50 10.38 -5.50 1.15
N VAL A 51 9.67 -5.34 0.03
CA VAL A 51 8.23 -5.05 0.01
C VAL A 51 7.56 -5.91 -1.07
N SER A 52 6.40 -6.48 -0.76
CA SER A 52 5.51 -7.12 -1.73
C SER A 52 4.26 -6.27 -1.89
N LEU A 53 3.91 -5.94 -3.12
CA LEU A 53 2.75 -5.16 -3.50
C LEU A 53 1.71 -6.13 -4.08
N GLU A 54 0.57 -6.21 -3.42
CA GLU A 54 -0.55 -7.04 -3.87
C GLU A 54 -1.34 -6.32 -4.96
N THR A 55 -2.07 -7.10 -5.76
CA THR A 55 -2.95 -6.57 -6.79
C THR A 55 -4.05 -5.68 -6.17
N PRO A 56 -4.33 -4.49 -6.72
CA PRO A 56 -5.43 -3.65 -6.26
C PRO A 56 -6.78 -4.35 -6.31
N VAL A 57 -7.57 -4.23 -5.24
CA VAL A 57 -8.92 -4.81 -5.12
C VAL A 57 -9.94 -3.69 -4.93
N LEU A 58 -11.04 -3.72 -5.69
CA LEU A 58 -12.16 -2.79 -5.49
C LEU A 58 -13.04 -3.30 -4.35
N VAL A 59 -13.16 -2.51 -3.27
CA VAL A 59 -14.02 -2.79 -2.13
C VAL A 59 -15.27 -1.92 -2.22
N GLN A 60 -16.43 -2.57 -2.22
CA GLN A 60 -17.73 -1.91 -2.44
C GLN A 60 -18.63 -1.90 -1.20
N VAL A 61 -18.26 -2.63 -0.14
CA VAL A 61 -19.10 -2.84 1.06
C VAL A 61 -18.49 -2.14 2.27
N PRO A 62 -19.20 -1.21 2.96
CA PRO A 62 -18.60 -0.42 4.05
C PRO A 62 -18.13 -1.26 5.21
N GLY A 63 -18.96 -2.23 5.61
CA GLY A 63 -18.66 -3.11 6.74
C GLY A 63 -17.37 -3.91 6.57
N GLU A 64 -16.88 -4.12 5.35
CA GLU A 64 -15.63 -4.85 5.12
C GLU A 64 -14.40 -4.01 5.49
N ILE A 65 -14.43 -2.71 5.24
CA ILE A 65 -13.32 -1.80 5.59
C ILE A 65 -13.23 -1.67 7.11
N ASP A 66 -14.36 -1.41 7.78
CA ASP A 66 -14.35 -1.23 9.23
C ASP A 66 -14.01 -2.52 9.98
N ARG A 67 -14.44 -3.69 9.45
CA ARG A 67 -14.09 -5.01 10.00
C ARG A 67 -12.58 -5.26 9.94
N LEU A 68 -11.93 -4.88 8.85
CA LEU A 68 -10.51 -5.17 8.62
C LEU A 68 -9.57 -4.13 9.24
N LEU A 69 -9.97 -2.85 9.25
CA LEU A 69 -9.07 -1.73 9.61
C LEU A 69 -9.47 -1.01 10.89
N GLY A 70 -10.62 -1.36 11.46
CA GLY A 70 -11.22 -0.66 12.58
C GLY A 70 -12.17 0.46 12.11
N PRO A 71 -12.98 0.98 13.03
CA PRO A 71 -14.07 1.89 12.70
C PRO A 71 -13.58 3.22 12.11
N GLY A 72 -14.35 3.75 11.16
CA GLY A 72 -14.23 5.13 10.67
C GLY A 72 -13.41 5.30 9.39
N TYR A 73 -12.76 4.25 8.87
CA TYR A 73 -12.08 4.34 7.58
C TYR A 73 -13.06 4.25 6.40
N GLY A 74 -14.10 3.42 6.51
CA GLY A 74 -15.13 3.29 5.46
C GLY A 74 -15.88 4.60 5.23
N ASP A 75 -16.28 5.27 6.31
CA ASP A 75 -17.05 6.52 6.27
C ASP A 75 -16.23 7.71 5.73
N ARG A 76 -14.92 7.76 6.00
CA ARG A 76 -14.07 8.90 5.62
C ARG A 76 -13.84 9.01 4.12
N LEU A 77 -13.65 7.88 3.43
CA LEU A 77 -13.41 7.89 1.99
C LEU A 77 -14.71 7.83 1.19
N GLY A 78 -15.77 7.22 1.73
CA GLY A 78 -16.96 6.90 0.96
C GLY A 78 -16.65 5.80 -0.07
N LEU A 79 -17.65 5.00 -0.40
CA LEU A 79 -17.47 3.83 -1.27
C LEU A 79 -17.91 4.09 -2.71
N PRO A 80 -17.38 3.30 -3.66
CA PRO A 80 -16.35 2.25 -3.48
C PRO A 80 -14.93 2.81 -3.35
N VAL A 81 -14.01 2.02 -2.81
CA VAL A 81 -12.57 2.37 -2.75
C VAL A 81 -11.71 1.24 -3.27
N TRP A 82 -10.54 1.59 -3.78
CA TRP A 82 -9.49 0.64 -4.13
C TRP A 82 -8.59 0.39 -2.93
N TRP A 83 -8.39 -0.89 -2.64
CA TRP A 83 -7.49 -1.42 -1.61
C TRP A 83 -6.20 -1.87 -2.26
N ILE A 84 -5.08 -1.29 -1.85
CA ILE A 84 -3.74 -1.69 -2.28
C ILE A 84 -2.91 -2.01 -1.04
N GLU A 85 -2.42 -3.24 -0.96
CA GLU A 85 -1.67 -3.73 0.19
C GLU A 85 -0.17 -3.83 -0.14
N ALA A 86 0.66 -3.22 0.71
CA ALA A 86 2.11 -3.31 0.68
C ALA A 86 2.59 -4.03 1.94
N ARG A 87 3.20 -5.21 1.76
CA ARG A 87 3.66 -6.09 2.83
C ARG A 87 5.17 -6.03 2.97
N ALA A 88 5.65 -5.68 4.15
CA ALA A 88 7.06 -5.73 4.52
C ALA A 88 7.31 -6.84 5.56
N PRO A 89 8.54 -7.37 5.69
CA PRO A 89 8.92 -8.20 6.84
C PRO A 89 8.79 -7.41 8.15
N SER A 90 8.04 -7.92 9.13
CA SER A 90 7.93 -7.26 10.44
C SER A 90 9.27 -7.18 11.16
N GLY A 91 9.49 -6.12 11.93
CA GLY A 91 10.71 -5.92 12.72
C GLY A 91 11.89 -5.48 11.87
N ARG A 92 11.65 -5.03 10.63
CA ARG A 92 12.64 -4.40 9.76
C ARG A 92 12.22 -2.96 9.43
N PRO A 93 12.59 -1.98 10.27
CA PRO A 93 12.10 -0.60 10.16
C PRO A 93 12.32 0.03 8.78
N GLU A 94 13.43 -0.30 8.13
CA GLU A 94 13.72 0.17 6.78
C GLU A 94 12.67 -0.33 5.77
N ALA A 95 12.38 -1.63 5.75
CA ALA A 95 11.39 -2.22 4.84
C ALA A 95 9.96 -1.73 5.14
N GLU A 96 9.63 -1.56 6.41
CA GLU A 96 8.34 -0.99 6.85
C GLU A 96 8.19 0.46 6.36
N ALA A 97 9.26 1.26 6.41
CA ALA A 97 9.28 2.61 5.88
C ALA A 97 9.11 2.64 4.36
N LEU A 98 9.71 1.70 3.62
CA LEU A 98 9.51 1.57 2.17
C LEU A 98 8.04 1.31 1.81
N ALA A 99 7.40 0.35 2.49
CA ALA A 99 5.99 0.04 2.29
C ALA A 99 5.09 1.26 2.57
N ARG A 100 5.42 2.02 3.63
CA ARG A 100 4.69 3.24 3.98
C ARG A 100 4.88 4.36 2.96
N ARG A 101 6.09 4.59 2.46
CA ARG A 101 6.33 5.62 1.42
C ARG A 101 5.56 5.30 0.14
N PHE A 102 5.53 4.03 -0.27
CA PHE A 102 4.70 3.58 -1.39
C PHE A 102 3.22 3.92 -1.18
N ALA A 103 2.66 3.48 -0.05
CA ALA A 103 1.24 3.65 0.24
C ALA A 103 0.85 5.14 0.37
N ALA A 104 1.71 5.95 1.01
CA ALA A 104 1.50 7.38 1.17
C ALA A 104 1.47 8.12 -0.17
N GLU A 105 2.37 7.78 -1.10
CA GLU A 105 2.39 8.40 -2.42
C GLU A 105 1.14 8.01 -3.24
N LEU A 106 0.68 6.76 -3.14
CA LEU A 106 -0.58 6.35 -3.76
C LEU A 106 -1.77 7.11 -3.17
N ALA A 107 -1.89 7.16 -1.84
CA ALA A 107 -2.97 7.87 -1.16
C ALA A 107 -3.01 9.36 -1.55
N ARG A 108 -1.86 10.03 -1.54
CA ARG A 108 -1.72 11.43 -1.96
C ARG A 108 -2.12 11.63 -3.42
N ARG A 109 -1.73 10.72 -4.31
CA ARG A 109 -2.06 10.81 -5.74
C ARG A 109 -3.50 10.49 -6.02
N LEU A 110 -4.09 9.51 -5.36
CA LEU A 110 -5.37 8.91 -5.78
C LEU A 110 -6.54 9.31 -4.85
N ASP A 111 -6.35 10.37 -4.08
CA ASP A 111 -7.33 10.90 -3.12
C ASP A 111 -7.76 9.81 -2.12
N GLY A 112 -6.80 9.44 -1.27
CA GLY A 112 -6.85 8.27 -0.41
C GLY A 112 -6.34 8.48 1.00
N LEU A 113 -6.34 7.40 1.78
CA LEU A 113 -5.81 7.32 3.13
C LEU A 113 -4.87 6.13 3.26
N VAL A 114 -3.98 6.18 4.25
CA VAL A 114 -3.09 5.07 4.61
C VAL A 114 -3.52 4.46 5.94
N TRP A 115 -3.52 3.14 6.00
CA TRP A 115 -3.62 2.37 7.24
C TRP A 115 -2.33 1.56 7.48
N PRO A 116 -1.84 1.43 8.73
CA PRO A 116 -2.32 2.17 9.89
C PRO A 116 -1.93 3.64 9.77
N ALA A 117 -2.78 4.55 10.24
CA ALA A 117 -2.44 5.97 10.33
C ALA A 117 -1.23 6.17 11.25
N THR A 118 -0.27 7.00 10.86
CA THR A 118 0.78 7.45 11.77
C THR A 118 0.24 8.49 12.76
N ALA A 119 0.99 8.74 13.83
CA ALA A 119 0.64 9.78 14.81
C ALA A 119 0.50 11.19 14.19
N GLN A 120 1.08 11.45 13.02
CA GLN A 120 0.95 12.72 12.29
C GLN A 120 -0.32 12.80 11.42
N GLU A 121 -1.02 11.68 11.23
CA GLU A 121 -2.23 11.56 10.39
C GLU A 121 -3.50 11.38 11.25
N GLN A 122 -3.36 11.40 12.58
CA GLN A 122 -4.46 11.45 13.54
C GLN A 122 -4.79 12.92 13.88
N PRO A 123 -6.09 13.29 13.94
CA PRO A 123 -6.51 14.66 14.24
C PRO A 123 -6.13 15.12 15.66
#